data_AF-A0A7S1PZV4-F1
#
_entry.id   AF-A0A7S1PZV4-F1
#
_cell.length_a   1.000
_cell.length_b   1.000
_cell.length_c   1.000
_cell.angle_alpha   90.00
_cell.angle_beta   90.00
_cell.angle_gamma   90.00
#
_symmetry.space_group_name_H-M   'P 1'
#
loop_
_entity.id
_entity.type
_entity.pdbx_description
1 polymer ?
#
loop_
_entity_poly.entity_id
_entity_poly.type
_entity_poly.pdbx_seq_one_letter_code
_entity_poly.pdbx_strand_id
1 'polypeptide(L)'
;KPSDQPAKLAIPVEGLSPGQQVRLLVTVEGQEVAGEPKPFTLYIRKKCVSSMRVLVFLCEAGMLNKCEVVGVEDMPKEVMHEITSQFESRIAELASEGETWLPALKDASGYTLDDDQIMDKLAKAHGVDASTLKCLHIFNTGVAKDFKVMQKELLRLSGNAAVDKDGDGTVENAEAWFAALETDGDGHVDLQELIHGLDATRLMTEARRGSAVNVSGSRWTYALKQVDMLVRSCPEFAGGWRLRMQIGTICDDYDMILESADQVVKLKPGDAQALTLKALYCRSLKRDGFAESMEALAGSAPSVHEKVKRLVDGVDKYWEGELSFAVPPGLEGMAIIALGSPADDDGTPRPRLMGTLKKTLEATQMYPDVDVFVTGAAVSSNCPEAIAMKRWLQKNGVKNNIVMEMKAMDTVGNYEYIAPMLKARGVGKVILITAYYHLNRSSGLADAVFESHELPVEVVGVAGESDLKGEVLEKRMHVERCASYRDVARARHLYEAADFEALMA
;
A
#
# COMPACT_ATOMS: atom_id res chain seq x y z
N LYS A 1 -41.20 5.29 18.88
CA LYS A 1 -41.89 4.48 19.93
C LYS A 1 -41.82 3.03 19.48
N PRO A 2 -41.36 2.08 20.31
CA PRO A 2 -41.47 0.68 19.95
C PRO A 2 -42.93 0.24 20.19
N SER A 3 -43.63 -0.08 19.11
CA SER A 3 -44.83 -0.92 19.19
C SER A 3 -44.37 -2.36 18.99
N ASP A 4 -44.55 -3.22 20.00
CA ASP A 4 -44.29 -4.66 19.97
C ASP A 4 -45.29 -5.42 19.07
N GLN A 5 -45.36 -5.05 17.79
CA GLN A 5 -46.01 -5.89 16.79
C GLN A 5 -45.02 -6.17 15.64
N PRO A 6 -44.74 -7.44 15.33
CA PRO A 6 -43.94 -7.78 14.17
C PRO A 6 -44.66 -7.30 12.90
N ALA A 7 -44.02 -6.42 12.15
CA ALA A 7 -44.52 -5.97 10.85
C ALA A 7 -44.55 -7.16 9.90
N LYS A 8 -45.73 -7.56 9.44
CA LYS A 8 -45.89 -8.58 8.39
C LYS A 8 -45.89 -7.88 7.03
N LEU A 9 -44.87 -8.18 6.22
CA LEU A 9 -44.77 -7.74 4.83
C LEU A 9 -45.33 -8.84 3.93
N ALA A 10 -46.28 -8.53 3.04
CA ALA A 10 -46.75 -9.45 2.01
C ALA A 10 -46.08 -9.09 0.68
N ILE A 11 -45.40 -10.05 0.06
CA ILE A 11 -44.69 -9.85 -1.21
C ILE A 11 -45.54 -10.49 -2.33
N PRO A 12 -46.00 -9.73 -3.34
CA PRO A 12 -46.72 -10.31 -4.48
C PRO A 12 -45.72 -11.04 -5.38
N VAL A 13 -46.03 -12.29 -5.71
CA VAL A 13 -45.17 -13.17 -6.52
C VAL A 13 -45.85 -13.41 -7.87
N GLU A 14 -45.77 -12.44 -8.78
CA GLU A 14 -46.19 -12.64 -10.17
C GLU A 14 -44.98 -13.03 -11.02
N GLY A 15 -45.12 -14.09 -11.83
CA GLY A 15 -44.11 -14.48 -12.83
C GLY A 15 -43.13 -15.59 -12.44
N LEU A 16 -43.32 -16.29 -11.32
CA LEU A 16 -42.48 -17.44 -10.95
C LEU A 16 -43.07 -18.78 -11.41
N SER A 17 -42.24 -19.62 -12.01
CA SER A 17 -42.62 -20.98 -12.42
C SER A 17 -42.45 -21.98 -11.27
N PRO A 18 -43.23 -23.08 -11.22
CA PRO A 18 -43.09 -24.10 -10.18
C PRO A 18 -41.67 -24.69 -10.15
N GLY A 19 -41.03 -24.68 -8.98
CA GLY A 19 -39.67 -25.20 -8.77
C GLY A 19 -38.54 -24.18 -8.97
N GLN A 20 -38.85 -22.94 -9.36
CA GLN A 20 -37.86 -21.87 -9.47
C GLN A 20 -37.50 -21.34 -8.06
N GLN A 21 -36.25 -21.56 -7.63
CA GLN A 21 -35.71 -20.91 -6.43
C GLN A 21 -35.44 -19.44 -6.73
N VAL A 22 -35.94 -18.55 -5.88
CA VAL A 22 -35.71 -17.10 -5.98
C VAL A 22 -35.27 -16.58 -4.62
N ARG A 23 -34.20 -15.78 -4.61
CA ARG A 23 -33.65 -15.16 -3.40
C ARG A 23 -34.23 -13.76 -3.25
N LEU A 24 -34.74 -13.45 -2.06
CA LEU A 24 -35.24 -12.13 -1.67
C LEU A 24 -34.31 -11.55 -0.61
N LEU A 25 -33.70 -10.41 -0.91
CA LEU A 25 -32.93 -9.65 0.07
C LEU A 25 -33.87 -8.66 0.77
N VAL A 26 -33.93 -8.68 2.10
CA VAL A 26 -34.67 -7.69 2.90
C VAL A 26 -33.68 -6.91 3.74
N THR A 27 -33.38 -5.68 3.33
CA THR A 27 -32.49 -4.77 4.06
C THR A 27 -33.31 -3.89 4.99
N VAL A 28 -33.00 -3.89 6.30
CA VAL A 28 -33.56 -2.92 7.25
C VAL A 28 -32.49 -1.88 7.54
N GLU A 29 -32.54 -0.76 6.82
CA GLU A 29 -31.64 0.37 7.06
C GLU A 29 -32.08 1.13 8.31
N GLY A 30 -31.27 1.08 9.37
CA GLY A 30 -31.33 2.05 10.45
C GLY A 30 -30.58 3.32 10.04
N GLN A 31 -31.16 4.50 10.27
CA GLN A 31 -30.44 5.76 10.08
C GLN A 31 -29.18 5.78 10.96
N GLU A 32 -28.01 6.08 10.37
CA GLU A 32 -26.79 6.40 11.10
C GLU A 32 -27.03 7.65 11.96
N VAL A 33 -26.98 7.48 13.28
CA VAL A 33 -27.00 8.56 14.26
C VAL A 33 -25.54 8.88 14.63
N ALA A 34 -25.22 10.17 14.74
CA ALA A 34 -23.90 10.68 15.14
C ALA A 34 -23.28 9.87 16.30
N GLY A 35 -22.02 9.48 16.12
CA GLY A 35 -21.35 8.39 16.83
C GLY A 35 -21.40 8.45 18.34
N GLU A 36 -21.93 7.39 18.95
CA GLU A 36 -21.68 7.09 20.36
C GLU A 36 -20.16 6.89 20.57
N PRO A 37 -19.60 7.36 21.69
CA PRO A 37 -18.18 7.17 21.99
C PRO A 37 -17.84 5.68 22.02
N LYS A 38 -16.84 5.29 21.22
CA LYS A 38 -16.38 3.90 21.17
C LYS A 38 -15.82 3.47 22.53
N PRO A 39 -16.11 2.25 23.00
CA PRO A 39 -15.68 1.79 24.33
C PRO A 39 -14.17 1.54 24.44
N PHE A 40 -13.45 1.49 23.32
CA PHE A 40 -12.00 1.31 23.27
C PHE A 40 -11.32 2.39 22.42
N THR A 41 -10.17 2.88 22.90
CA THR A 41 -9.28 3.76 22.13
C THR A 41 -7.87 3.18 22.12
N LEU A 42 -7.34 2.83 20.95
CA LEU A 42 -5.99 2.30 20.75
C LEU A 42 -5.04 3.42 20.34
N TYR A 43 -4.09 3.74 21.21
CA TYR A 43 -3.08 4.77 21.03
C TYR A 43 -1.78 4.19 20.45
N ILE A 44 -1.30 4.71 19.30
CA ILE A 44 -0.13 4.17 18.59
C ILE A 44 0.83 5.25 18.05
N ARG A 45 2.14 5.00 18.11
CA ARG A 45 3.17 5.99 17.73
C ARG A 45 3.39 6.20 16.24
N LYS A 46 3.30 5.14 15.48
CA LYS A 46 3.18 5.18 14.02
C LYS A 46 2.02 4.28 13.69
N LYS A 47 1.22 4.60 12.65
CA LYS A 47 0.26 3.66 12.04
C LYS A 47 0.89 2.34 11.53
N CYS A 48 2.19 2.14 11.78
CA CYS A 48 3.04 1.03 11.35
C CYS A 48 3.89 0.42 12.47
N VAL A 49 3.47 0.43 13.75
CA VAL A 49 4.14 -0.41 14.77
C VAL A 49 3.95 -1.87 14.40
N SER A 50 5.06 -2.61 14.23
CA SER A 50 5.10 -3.96 13.67
C SER A 50 4.15 -4.94 14.37
N SER A 51 3.95 -4.82 15.68
CA SER A 51 3.14 -5.75 16.49
C SER A 51 1.62 -5.58 16.40
N MET A 52 1.13 -4.45 15.91
CA MET A 52 -0.31 -4.10 15.96
C MET A 52 -0.90 -3.68 14.61
N ARG A 53 -0.15 -3.80 13.50
CA ARG A 53 -0.59 -3.32 12.17
C ARG A 53 -1.90 -3.92 11.73
N VAL A 54 -2.10 -5.22 11.99
CA VAL A 54 -3.31 -5.93 11.59
C VAL A 54 -4.52 -5.40 12.37
N LEU A 55 -4.37 -5.17 13.68
CA LEU A 55 -5.44 -4.60 14.50
C LEU A 55 -5.84 -3.19 14.04
N VAL A 56 -4.86 -2.35 13.69
CA VAL A 56 -5.11 -1.00 13.17
C VAL A 56 -5.90 -1.05 11.87
N PHE A 57 -5.46 -1.89 10.92
CA PHE A 57 -6.16 -2.10 9.65
C PHE A 57 -7.60 -2.57 9.84
N LEU A 58 -7.84 -3.53 10.76
CA LEU A 58 -9.18 -4.02 11.04
C LEU A 58 -10.08 -2.95 11.68
N CYS A 59 -9.53 -2.07 12.52
CA CYS A 59 -10.27 -0.93 13.04
C CYS A 59 -10.60 0.10 11.94
N GLU A 60 -9.63 0.42 11.08
CA GLU A 60 -9.76 1.37 9.96
C GLU A 60 -10.73 0.86 8.87
N ALA A 61 -10.76 -0.44 8.59
CA ALA A 61 -11.71 -1.08 7.67
C ALA A 61 -13.12 -1.25 8.27
N GLY A 62 -13.36 -0.76 9.49
CA GLY A 62 -14.65 -0.87 10.19
C GLY A 62 -14.98 -2.27 10.71
N MET A 63 -14.05 -3.23 10.61
CA MET A 63 -14.24 -4.61 11.09
C MET A 63 -14.12 -4.72 12.62
N LEU A 64 -13.35 -3.84 13.26
CA LEU A 64 -13.31 -3.66 14.72
C LEU A 64 -13.94 -2.33 15.12
N ASN A 65 -15.23 -2.16 14.81
CA ASN A 65 -15.93 -0.88 14.95
C ASN A 65 -16.12 -0.37 16.39
N LYS A 66 -15.87 -1.17 17.43
CA LYS A 66 -15.92 -0.72 18.83
C LYS A 66 -14.58 -0.18 19.34
N CYS A 67 -13.56 -0.14 18.48
CA CYS A 67 -12.26 0.44 18.77
C CYS A 67 -11.99 1.65 17.86
N GLU A 68 -11.53 2.73 18.46
CA GLU A 68 -10.97 3.89 17.76
C GLU A 68 -9.45 3.79 17.74
N VAL A 69 -8.80 4.17 16.64
CA VAL A 69 -7.33 4.23 16.56
C VAL A 69 -6.89 5.68 16.54
N VAL A 70 -6.03 6.07 17.49
CA VAL A 70 -5.48 7.42 17.59
C VAL A 70 -3.97 7.35 17.42
N GLY A 71 -3.47 8.03 16.38
CA GLY A 71 -2.04 8.20 16.16
C GLY A 71 -1.41 9.16 17.17
N VAL A 72 -0.11 9.03 17.43
CA VAL A 72 0.64 9.94 18.33
C VAL A 72 0.57 11.41 17.88
N GLU A 73 0.41 11.67 16.58
CA GLU A 73 0.26 13.02 16.05
C GLU A 73 -1.03 13.70 16.54
N ASP A 74 -2.08 12.90 16.77
CA ASP A 74 -3.40 13.33 17.22
C ASP A 74 -3.64 13.03 18.72
N MET A 75 -2.64 12.48 19.42
CA MET A 75 -2.75 12.09 20.82
C MET A 75 -2.60 13.32 21.74
N PRO A 76 -3.55 13.55 22.68
CA PRO A 76 -3.41 14.62 23.67
C PRO A 76 -2.13 14.47 24.51
N LYS A 77 -1.45 15.58 24.80
CA LYS A 77 -0.18 15.59 25.56
C LYS A 77 -0.33 14.99 26.96
N GLU A 78 -1.49 15.19 27.57
CA GLU A 78 -1.84 14.69 28.89
C GLU A 78 -1.93 13.16 28.88
N VAL A 79 -2.53 12.58 27.84
CA VAL A 79 -2.62 11.12 27.63
C VAL A 79 -1.23 10.54 27.39
N MET A 80 -0.40 11.21 26.59
CA MET A 80 0.97 10.79 26.34
C MET A 80 1.82 10.80 27.62
N HIS A 81 1.67 11.83 28.44
CA HIS A 81 2.36 11.92 29.73
C HIS A 81 1.87 10.85 30.71
N GLU A 82 0.56 10.58 30.75
CA GLU A 82 -0.05 9.56 31.59
C GLU A 82 0.49 8.16 31.25
N ILE A 83 0.51 7.78 29.97
CA ILE A 83 1.05 6.48 29.52
C ILE A 83 2.54 6.37 29.82
N THR A 84 3.33 7.40 29.53
CA THR A 84 4.80 7.36 29.77
C THR A 84 5.17 7.34 31.24
N SER A 85 4.42 8.05 32.09
CA SER A 85 4.63 8.04 33.53
C SER A 85 4.21 6.72 34.18
N GLN A 86 3.10 6.12 33.73
CA GLN A 86 2.62 4.85 34.31
C GLN A 86 3.50 3.65 33.93
N PHE A 87 4.19 3.70 32.78
CA PHE A 87 4.97 2.57 32.25
C PHE A 87 6.44 2.91 31.96
N GLU A 88 7.00 3.89 32.68
CA GLU A 88 8.36 4.43 32.49
C GLU A 88 9.44 3.34 32.46
N SER A 89 9.40 2.40 33.41
CA SER A 89 10.39 1.31 33.50
C SER A 89 10.38 0.40 32.28
N ARG A 90 9.19 0.05 31.77
CA ARG A 90 9.04 -0.84 30.63
C ARG A 90 9.48 -0.19 29.33
N ILE A 91 9.19 1.09 29.16
CA ILE A 91 9.63 1.88 28.01
C ILE A 91 11.16 2.05 28.04
N ALA A 92 11.76 2.24 29.22
CA ALA A 92 13.20 2.38 29.39
C ALA A 92 13.97 1.08 29.04
N GLU A 93 13.43 -0.10 29.37
CA GLU A 93 14.03 -1.39 29.00
C GLU A 93 14.12 -1.56 27.48
N LEU A 94 13.04 -1.23 26.76
CA LEU A 94 12.91 -1.40 25.31
C LEU A 94 13.66 -0.33 24.50
N ALA A 95 14.01 0.80 25.13
CA ALA A 95 14.76 1.88 24.48
C ALA A 95 16.15 1.42 23.97
N SER A 96 16.73 0.39 24.59
CA SER A 96 18.00 -0.22 24.17
C SER A 96 17.91 -0.96 22.82
N GLU A 97 16.70 -1.35 22.41
CA GLU A 97 16.39 -2.02 21.14
C GLU A 97 15.84 -1.03 20.08
N GLY A 98 15.83 0.27 20.40
CA GLY A 98 15.32 1.33 19.52
C GLY A 98 13.81 1.57 19.62
N GLU A 99 13.11 0.84 20.51
CA GLU A 99 11.68 1.00 20.75
C GLU A 99 11.44 1.95 21.93
N THR A 100 10.77 3.08 21.65
CA THR A 100 10.57 4.15 22.66
C THR A 100 9.08 4.41 22.95
N TRP A 101 8.19 3.49 22.55
CA TRP A 101 6.74 3.52 22.80
C TRP A 101 6.08 2.18 22.49
N LEU A 102 5.07 1.77 23.28
CA LEU A 102 4.24 0.57 23.06
C LEU A 102 2.78 0.94 22.73
N PRO A 103 2.06 0.12 21.94
CA PRO A 103 0.62 0.27 21.76
C PRO A 103 -0.10 0.31 23.12
N ALA A 104 -1.08 1.21 23.29
CA ALA A 104 -1.83 1.32 24.53
C ALA A 104 -3.34 1.35 24.23
N LEU A 105 -4.05 0.32 24.67
CA LEU A 105 -5.51 0.26 24.59
C LEU A 105 -6.10 0.89 25.85
N LYS A 106 -6.92 1.93 25.68
CA LYS A 106 -7.71 2.56 26.75
C LYS A 106 -9.13 2.03 26.73
N ASP A 107 -9.63 1.64 27.90
CA ASP A 107 -11.04 1.35 28.16
C ASP A 107 -11.47 1.90 29.53
N ALA A 108 -12.66 1.54 30.02
CA ALA A 108 -13.17 1.98 31.32
C ALA A 108 -12.32 1.51 32.53
N SER A 109 -11.44 0.52 32.35
CA SER A 109 -10.54 -0.02 33.39
C SER A 109 -9.16 0.63 33.40
N GLY A 110 -8.84 1.50 32.43
CA GLY A 110 -7.54 2.18 32.31
C GLY A 110 -6.80 1.79 31.03
N TYR A 111 -5.46 1.84 31.07
CA TYR A 111 -4.60 1.49 29.93
C TYR A 111 -4.07 0.07 30.01
N THR A 112 -4.02 -0.61 28.87
CA THR A 112 -3.41 -1.92 28.69
C THR A 112 -2.35 -1.82 27.60
N LEU A 113 -1.09 -2.18 27.92
CA LEU A 113 0.04 -2.15 26.98
C LEU A 113 0.48 -3.55 26.54
N ASP A 114 -0.03 -4.59 27.20
CA ASP A 114 0.31 -5.97 26.88
C ASP A 114 -0.48 -6.42 25.65
N ASP A 115 0.24 -6.76 24.59
CA ASP A 115 -0.33 -7.04 23.28
C ASP A 115 -1.35 -8.20 23.31
N ASP A 116 -1.08 -9.24 24.11
CA ASP A 116 -2.00 -10.38 24.29
C ASP A 116 -3.29 -9.99 25.02
N GLN A 117 -3.18 -9.15 26.05
CA GLN A 117 -4.35 -8.64 26.78
C GLN A 117 -5.18 -7.64 25.96
N ILE A 118 -4.53 -6.80 25.14
CA ILE A 118 -5.20 -5.94 24.16
C ILE A 118 -6.04 -6.80 23.22
N MET A 119 -5.44 -7.88 22.71
CA MET A 119 -6.10 -8.83 21.81
C MET A 119 -7.29 -9.54 22.45
N ASP A 120 -7.14 -10.04 23.67
CA ASP A 120 -8.23 -10.68 24.41
C ASP A 120 -9.42 -9.74 24.63
N LYS A 121 -9.14 -8.47 24.98
CA LYS A 121 -10.17 -7.46 25.21
C LYS A 121 -10.94 -7.14 23.93
N LEU A 122 -10.22 -6.93 22.82
CA LEU A 122 -10.84 -6.62 21.54
C LEU A 122 -11.61 -7.82 20.96
N ALA A 123 -11.07 -9.03 21.09
CA ALA A 123 -11.72 -10.27 20.68
C ALA A 123 -13.08 -10.43 21.39
N LYS A 124 -13.05 -10.35 22.72
CA LYS A 124 -14.25 -10.45 23.55
C LYS A 124 -15.27 -9.36 23.22
N ALA A 125 -14.82 -8.13 22.98
CA ALA A 125 -15.71 -7.01 22.66
C ALA A 125 -16.44 -7.19 21.33
N HIS A 126 -15.83 -7.87 20.37
CA HIS A 126 -16.37 -8.05 19.01
C HIS A 126 -16.93 -9.46 18.76
N GLY A 127 -16.96 -10.33 19.78
CA GLY A 127 -17.47 -11.70 19.65
C GLY A 127 -16.58 -12.60 18.81
N VAL A 128 -15.30 -12.26 18.66
CA VAL A 128 -14.30 -13.02 17.90
C VAL A 128 -13.54 -13.92 18.86
N ASP A 129 -13.14 -15.11 18.39
CA ASP A 129 -12.27 -15.97 19.17
C ASP A 129 -10.89 -15.33 19.40
N ALA A 130 -10.42 -15.37 20.65
CA ALA A 130 -9.18 -14.74 21.03
C ALA A 130 -7.96 -15.39 20.36
N SER A 131 -8.00 -16.69 20.08
CA SER A 131 -6.92 -17.37 19.36
C SER A 131 -6.85 -16.92 17.90
N THR A 132 -7.98 -16.58 17.28
CA THR A 132 -8.03 -15.99 15.93
C THR A 132 -7.32 -14.66 15.87
N LEU A 133 -7.61 -13.75 16.80
CA LEU A 133 -6.93 -12.46 16.90
C LEU A 133 -5.45 -12.64 17.27
N LYS A 134 -5.12 -13.49 18.25
CA LYS A 134 -3.73 -13.76 18.66
C LYS A 134 -2.89 -14.42 17.58
N CYS A 135 -3.46 -15.26 16.73
CA CYS A 135 -2.79 -15.78 15.55
C CYS A 135 -2.32 -14.64 14.64
N LEU A 136 -3.15 -13.60 14.42
CA LEU A 136 -2.77 -12.41 13.66
C LEU A 136 -1.58 -11.65 14.29
N HIS A 137 -1.43 -11.72 15.62
CA HIS A 137 -0.33 -11.11 16.38
C HIS A 137 0.98 -11.93 16.32
N ILE A 138 0.92 -13.27 16.31
CA ILE A 138 2.09 -14.17 16.30
C ILE A 138 2.90 -14.12 14.98
N PHE A 139 2.33 -13.61 13.88
CA PHE A 139 3.03 -13.46 12.58
C PHE A 139 4.17 -12.43 12.56
N ASN A 140 4.60 -11.94 13.72
CA ASN A 140 5.56 -10.85 13.86
C ASN A 140 7.03 -11.31 14.08
N THR A 141 7.31 -12.61 14.19
CA THR A 141 8.70 -13.13 14.32
C THR A 141 8.97 -14.36 13.46
N GLY A 142 9.80 -14.19 12.42
CA GLY A 142 10.59 -15.18 11.67
C GLY A 142 10.07 -16.63 11.55
N VAL A 143 9.45 -16.98 10.41
CA VAL A 143 8.71 -18.26 10.26
C VAL A 143 9.02 -18.98 8.95
N ALA A 144 10.13 -19.73 8.90
CA ALA A 144 10.28 -20.84 7.94
C ALA A 144 9.94 -22.19 8.61
N LYS A 145 10.00 -22.26 9.95
CA LYS A 145 9.78 -23.47 10.73
C LYS A 145 8.29 -23.69 11.05
N ASP A 146 7.52 -22.61 11.22
CA ASP A 146 6.10 -22.69 11.60
C ASP A 146 5.15 -22.82 10.40
N PHE A 147 5.62 -22.56 9.17
CA PHE A 147 4.89 -22.91 7.93
C PHE A 147 4.63 -24.42 7.81
N LYS A 148 5.61 -25.26 8.16
CA LYS A 148 5.46 -26.74 8.09
C LYS A 148 4.59 -27.32 9.21
N VAL A 149 4.49 -26.62 10.34
CA VAL A 149 3.64 -27.02 11.47
C VAL A 149 2.19 -26.63 11.18
N MET A 150 1.97 -25.42 10.67
CA MET A 150 0.66 -24.91 10.26
C MET A 150 0.08 -25.68 9.06
N GLN A 151 0.92 -26.04 8.07
CA GLN A 151 0.51 -26.91 6.95
C GLN A 151 0.06 -28.31 7.41
N LYS A 152 0.70 -28.87 8.44
CA LYS A 152 0.30 -30.18 9.01
C LYS A 152 -1.01 -30.13 9.79
N GLU A 153 -1.28 -29.02 10.47
CA GLU A 153 -2.51 -28.85 11.25
C GLU A 153 -3.71 -28.56 10.34
N LEU A 154 -3.51 -27.79 9.27
CA LEU A 154 -4.51 -27.58 8.21
C LEU A 154 -4.87 -28.90 7.48
N LEU A 155 -3.88 -29.77 7.24
CA LEU A 155 -4.11 -31.12 6.69
C LEU A 155 -4.85 -32.06 7.65
N ARG A 156 -4.72 -31.86 8.96
CA ARG A 156 -5.40 -32.65 10.00
C ARG A 156 -6.86 -32.24 10.15
N LEU A 157 -7.15 -30.95 9.98
CA LEU A 157 -8.48 -30.35 10.13
C LEU A 157 -9.35 -30.48 8.87
N SER A 158 -8.75 -30.60 7.68
CA SER A 158 -9.50 -30.59 6.41
C SER A 158 -10.23 -31.89 6.07
N GLY A 159 -9.97 -33.00 6.76
CA GLY A 159 -10.79 -34.22 6.78
C GLY A 159 -11.07 -34.98 5.47
N ASN A 160 -11.01 -34.38 4.27
CA ASN A 160 -11.39 -34.99 2.98
C ASN A 160 -11.02 -34.17 1.72
N ALA A 161 -10.03 -33.29 1.75
CA ALA A 161 -9.52 -32.69 0.50
C ALA A 161 -8.50 -33.64 -0.16
N ALA A 162 -8.88 -34.25 -1.28
CA ALA A 162 -7.98 -35.10 -2.07
C ALA A 162 -6.76 -34.27 -2.51
N VAL A 163 -5.58 -34.85 -2.26
CA VAL A 163 -4.26 -34.25 -2.43
C VAL A 163 -4.03 -33.83 -3.90
N ASP A 164 -3.73 -32.56 -4.14
CA ASP A 164 -3.08 -32.09 -5.36
C ASP A 164 -1.65 -32.65 -5.37
N LYS A 165 -1.45 -33.72 -6.14
CA LYS A 165 -0.21 -34.50 -6.16
C LYS A 165 0.82 -34.00 -7.17
N ASP A 166 0.42 -33.18 -8.14
CA ASP A 166 1.31 -32.70 -9.19
C ASP A 166 1.63 -31.20 -9.10
N GLY A 167 0.91 -30.46 -8.25
CA GLY A 167 1.20 -29.07 -7.95
C GLY A 167 0.80 -28.12 -9.08
N ASP A 168 -0.16 -28.54 -9.92
CA ASP A 168 -0.71 -27.71 -10.99
C ASP A 168 -1.85 -26.78 -10.50
N GLY A 169 -2.31 -26.95 -9.25
CA GLY A 169 -3.30 -26.09 -8.61
C GLY A 169 -4.76 -26.34 -9.03
N THR A 170 -5.06 -27.49 -9.65
CA THR A 170 -6.43 -27.88 -9.94
C THR A 170 -7.09 -28.55 -8.73
N VAL A 171 -7.98 -27.79 -8.07
CA VAL A 171 -9.12 -28.39 -7.35
C VAL A 171 -10.27 -28.29 -8.34
N GLU A 172 -10.64 -29.41 -8.97
CA GLU A 172 -11.60 -29.46 -10.08
C GLU A 172 -13.05 -29.10 -9.70
N ASN A 173 -13.33 -28.62 -8.48
CA ASN A 173 -14.71 -28.32 -8.12
C ASN A 173 -14.86 -27.06 -7.27
N ALA A 174 -15.37 -25.98 -7.90
CA ALA A 174 -15.71 -24.73 -7.23
C ALA A 174 -16.68 -24.95 -6.07
N GLU A 175 -17.60 -25.91 -6.18
CA GLU A 175 -18.54 -26.29 -5.12
C GLU A 175 -17.84 -26.80 -3.85
N ALA A 176 -16.69 -27.47 -3.97
CA ALA A 176 -15.97 -28.02 -2.81
C ALA A 176 -15.16 -26.96 -2.04
N TRP A 177 -14.75 -25.88 -2.72
CA TRP A 177 -14.11 -24.74 -2.06
C TRP A 177 -15.16 -23.82 -1.40
N PHE A 178 -16.30 -23.60 -2.06
CA PHE A 178 -17.44 -22.89 -1.49
C PHE A 178 -18.03 -23.62 -0.26
N ALA A 179 -18.25 -24.94 -0.34
CA ALA A 179 -18.72 -25.75 0.79
C ALA A 179 -17.70 -25.92 1.93
N ALA A 180 -16.46 -25.42 1.77
CA ALA A 180 -15.43 -25.43 2.79
C ALA A 180 -15.25 -24.06 3.48
N LEU A 181 -15.78 -22.98 2.90
CA LEU A 181 -15.84 -21.63 3.49
C LEU A 181 -17.15 -21.37 4.18
N GLU A 182 -18.21 -21.90 3.58
CA GLU A 182 -19.57 -21.89 4.07
C GLU A 182 -19.64 -22.99 5.14
N THR A 183 -19.49 -22.57 6.39
CA THR A 183 -19.27 -23.47 7.53
C THR A 183 -20.55 -23.77 8.29
N ASP A 184 -21.62 -23.01 8.06
CA ASP A 184 -22.88 -23.13 8.77
C ASP A 184 -24.06 -23.69 7.94
N GLY A 185 -23.90 -23.84 6.63
CA GLY A 185 -24.85 -24.55 5.75
C GLY A 185 -26.07 -23.73 5.32
N ASP A 186 -26.04 -22.41 5.49
CA ASP A 186 -27.08 -21.45 5.12
C ASP A 186 -27.08 -21.03 3.62
N GLY A 187 -26.02 -21.33 2.88
CA GLY A 187 -25.86 -21.04 1.45
C GLY A 187 -25.37 -19.61 1.14
N HIS A 188 -24.84 -18.90 2.13
CA HIS A 188 -24.26 -17.56 2.08
C HIS A 188 -22.84 -17.56 2.68
N VAL A 189 -21.93 -16.72 2.15
CA VAL A 189 -20.58 -16.56 2.72
C VAL A 189 -20.51 -15.19 3.40
N ASP A 190 -20.38 -15.17 4.72
CA ASP A 190 -20.36 -13.93 5.49
C ASP A 190 -18.94 -13.34 5.65
N LEU A 191 -18.85 -12.18 6.31
CA LEU A 191 -17.57 -11.48 6.51
C LEU A 191 -16.56 -12.32 7.32
N GLN A 192 -17.03 -13.16 8.24
CA GLN A 192 -16.22 -14.01 9.10
C GLN A 192 -15.67 -15.23 8.33
N GLU A 193 -16.48 -15.83 7.47
CA GLU A 193 -16.09 -16.91 6.57
C GLU A 193 -15.15 -16.45 5.45
N LEU A 194 -15.38 -15.22 4.97
CA LEU A 194 -14.50 -14.54 4.03
C LEU A 194 -13.13 -14.23 4.65
N ILE A 195 -13.08 -13.82 5.92
CA ILE A 195 -11.85 -13.58 6.68
C ILE A 195 -11.04 -14.89 6.86
N HIS A 196 -11.70 -16.03 7.04
CA HIS A 196 -11.03 -17.34 7.08
C HIS A 196 -10.47 -17.77 5.71
N GLY A 197 -11.05 -17.32 4.60
CA GLY A 197 -10.58 -17.62 3.24
C GLY A 197 -9.52 -16.67 2.66
N LEU A 198 -9.51 -15.40 3.08
CA LEU A 198 -8.68 -14.33 2.51
C LEU A 198 -7.29 -14.21 3.17
N ASP A 199 -6.45 -15.24 3.03
CA ASP A 199 -4.99 -15.22 3.23
C ASP A 199 -4.24 -14.16 2.35
N ALA A 200 -4.96 -13.16 1.79
CA ALA A 200 -4.51 -12.11 0.88
C ALA A 200 -3.62 -11.04 1.54
N THR A 201 -3.70 -10.86 2.87
CA THR A 201 -2.81 -9.94 3.60
C THR A 201 -1.36 -10.45 3.67
N ARG A 202 -1.15 -11.77 3.53
CA ARG A 202 0.18 -12.40 3.37
C ARG A 202 0.87 -11.94 2.08
N LEU A 203 0.09 -11.80 1.00
CA LEU A 203 0.59 -11.32 -0.30
C LEU A 203 0.84 -9.81 -0.31
N MET A 204 0.03 -9.02 0.39
CA MET A 204 0.24 -7.56 0.50
C MET A 204 1.47 -7.19 1.33
N THR A 205 1.81 -7.98 2.36
CA THR A 205 2.93 -7.70 3.26
C THR A 205 4.30 -8.08 2.66
N GLU A 206 4.35 -9.09 1.77
CA GLU A 206 5.55 -9.40 0.98
C GLU A 206 5.72 -8.49 -0.24
N ALA A 207 4.63 -7.96 -0.81
CA ALA A 207 4.66 -7.03 -1.95
C ALA A 207 5.20 -5.63 -1.61
N ARG A 208 5.11 -5.21 -0.34
CA ARG A 208 5.74 -3.97 0.14
C ARG A 208 7.26 -4.09 0.39
N ARG A 209 7.86 -5.28 0.29
CA ARG A 209 9.27 -5.52 0.65
C ARG A 209 10.24 -5.64 -0.53
N GLY A 210 9.83 -5.30 -1.76
CA GLY A 210 10.77 -5.09 -2.87
C GLY A 210 11.63 -6.29 -3.29
N SER A 211 11.40 -7.49 -2.77
CA SER A 211 12.12 -8.67 -3.23
C SER A 211 11.73 -8.95 -4.68
N ALA A 212 12.70 -8.82 -5.58
CA ALA A 212 12.64 -9.33 -6.94
C ALA A 212 12.51 -10.85 -6.89
N VAL A 213 11.29 -11.34 -6.63
CA VAL A 213 10.90 -12.72 -6.88
C VAL A 213 10.17 -12.70 -8.21
N ASN A 214 10.75 -13.40 -9.16
CA ASN A 214 10.28 -13.59 -10.53
C ASN A 214 8.74 -13.65 -10.58
N VAL A 215 8.12 -12.65 -11.21
CA VAL A 215 6.65 -12.47 -11.29
C VAL A 215 6.03 -13.39 -12.36
N SER A 216 6.64 -14.55 -12.61
CA SER A 216 6.08 -15.58 -13.48
C SER A 216 5.42 -16.66 -12.63
N GLY A 217 4.17 -16.43 -12.22
CA GLY A 217 3.15 -17.48 -12.32
C GLY A 217 2.55 -18.12 -11.07
N SER A 218 3.08 -17.98 -9.84
CA SER A 218 2.55 -18.77 -8.70
C SER A 218 1.86 -17.98 -7.58
N ARG A 219 2.44 -16.87 -7.10
CA ARG A 219 1.98 -16.23 -5.85
C ARG A 219 0.71 -15.38 -5.97
N TRP A 220 0.53 -14.70 -7.09
CA TRP A 220 -0.64 -13.84 -7.34
C TRP A 220 -1.84 -14.63 -7.85
N THR A 221 -1.58 -15.74 -8.54
CA THR A 221 -2.58 -16.62 -9.13
C THR A 221 -3.61 -17.09 -8.11
N TYR A 222 -3.19 -17.37 -6.88
CA TYR A 222 -4.11 -17.80 -5.81
C TYR A 222 -5.01 -16.65 -5.33
N ALA A 223 -4.45 -15.49 -4.96
CA ALA A 223 -5.27 -14.34 -4.53
C ALA A 223 -6.19 -13.83 -5.64
N LEU A 224 -5.70 -13.79 -6.88
CA LEU A 224 -6.51 -13.44 -8.05
C LEU A 224 -7.68 -14.41 -8.19
N LYS A 225 -7.44 -15.72 -8.07
CA LYS A 225 -8.50 -16.74 -8.12
C LYS A 225 -9.54 -16.56 -7.01
N GLN A 226 -9.11 -16.29 -5.77
CA GLN A 226 -10.06 -16.07 -4.66
C GLN A 226 -10.88 -14.80 -4.80
N VAL A 227 -10.25 -13.72 -5.26
CA VAL A 227 -10.94 -12.45 -5.44
C VAL A 227 -11.87 -12.51 -6.67
N ASP A 228 -11.47 -13.21 -7.74
CA ASP A 228 -12.35 -13.48 -8.87
C ASP A 228 -13.56 -14.34 -8.46
N MET A 229 -13.37 -15.33 -7.59
CA MET A 229 -14.47 -16.12 -7.04
C MET A 229 -15.39 -15.27 -6.16
N LEU A 230 -14.83 -14.40 -5.31
CA LEU A 230 -15.59 -13.47 -4.48
C LEU A 230 -16.49 -12.56 -5.32
N VAL A 231 -15.93 -11.87 -6.33
CA VAL A 231 -16.73 -10.94 -7.14
C VAL A 231 -17.73 -11.64 -8.05
N ARG A 232 -17.52 -12.92 -8.39
CA ARG A 232 -18.50 -13.73 -9.13
C ARG A 232 -19.66 -14.18 -8.25
N SER A 233 -19.38 -14.58 -7.01
CA SER A 233 -20.42 -15.05 -6.07
C SER A 233 -21.18 -13.90 -5.41
N CYS A 234 -20.52 -12.76 -5.24
CA CYS A 234 -21.08 -11.55 -4.63
C CYS A 234 -20.89 -10.34 -5.56
N PRO A 235 -21.50 -10.32 -6.76
CA PRO A 235 -21.28 -9.25 -7.74
C PRO A 235 -21.76 -7.88 -7.26
N GLU A 236 -22.70 -7.82 -6.31
CA GLU A 236 -23.21 -6.58 -5.73
C GLU A 236 -22.31 -6.04 -4.59
N PHE A 237 -21.27 -6.77 -4.19
CA PHE A 237 -20.38 -6.36 -3.11
C PHE A 237 -19.26 -5.43 -3.61
N ALA A 238 -19.49 -4.12 -3.51
CA ALA A 238 -18.52 -3.10 -3.95
C ALA A 238 -17.13 -3.24 -3.30
N GLY A 239 -17.04 -3.72 -2.05
CA GLY A 239 -15.78 -3.95 -1.35
C GLY A 239 -14.91 -5.04 -2.02
N GLY A 240 -15.53 -6.09 -2.56
CA GLY A 240 -14.84 -7.15 -3.30
C GLY A 240 -14.25 -6.64 -4.61
N TRP A 241 -15.01 -5.81 -5.34
CA TRP A 241 -14.51 -5.16 -6.56
C TRP A 241 -13.39 -4.14 -6.26
N ARG A 242 -13.47 -3.39 -5.16
CA ARG A 242 -12.35 -2.52 -4.72
C ARG A 242 -11.09 -3.32 -4.43
N LEU A 243 -11.20 -4.48 -3.76
CA LEU A 243 -10.07 -5.37 -3.52
C LEU A 243 -9.46 -5.90 -4.83
N ARG A 244 -10.32 -6.33 -5.78
CA ARG A 244 -9.88 -6.76 -7.12
C ARG A 244 -9.14 -5.65 -7.87
N MET A 245 -9.69 -4.44 -7.84
CA MET A 245 -9.06 -3.25 -8.42
C MET A 245 -7.66 -3.02 -7.84
N GLN A 246 -7.51 -3.03 -6.51
CA GLN A 246 -6.22 -2.84 -5.85
C GLN A 246 -5.22 -3.95 -6.19
N ILE A 247 -5.63 -5.22 -6.20
CA ILE A 247 -4.74 -6.32 -6.60
C ILE A 247 -4.26 -6.14 -8.04
N GLY A 248 -5.11 -5.61 -8.93
CA GLY A 248 -4.75 -5.30 -10.31
C GLY A 248 -3.64 -4.28 -10.40
N THR A 249 -3.68 -3.23 -9.57
CA THR A 249 -2.61 -2.23 -9.52
C THR A 249 -1.26 -2.79 -9.05
N ILE A 250 -1.27 -3.88 -8.27
CA ILE A 250 -0.07 -4.56 -7.76
C ILE A 250 0.48 -5.53 -8.81
N CYS A 251 -0.40 -6.18 -9.56
CA CYS A 251 -0.06 -7.14 -10.60
C CYS A 251 0.24 -6.48 -11.96
N ASP A 252 0.06 -5.15 -12.05
CA ASP A 252 0.05 -4.39 -13.30
C ASP A 252 -0.97 -4.94 -14.32
N ASP A 253 -2.09 -5.49 -13.82
CA ASP A 253 -3.21 -5.98 -14.63
C ASP A 253 -4.21 -4.84 -14.87
N TYR A 254 -3.94 -4.07 -15.92
CA TYR A 254 -4.67 -2.85 -16.21
C TYR A 254 -6.12 -3.07 -16.62
N ASP A 255 -6.44 -4.17 -17.29
CA ASP A 255 -7.81 -4.50 -17.68
C ASP A 255 -8.62 -4.81 -16.42
N MET A 256 -8.06 -5.61 -15.52
CA MET A 256 -8.69 -5.91 -14.24
C MET A 256 -8.95 -4.64 -13.41
N ILE A 257 -8.01 -3.70 -13.37
CA ILE A 257 -8.18 -2.43 -12.64
C ILE A 257 -9.40 -1.67 -13.17
N LEU A 258 -9.47 -1.47 -14.49
CA LEU A 258 -10.51 -0.67 -15.12
C LEU A 258 -11.88 -1.34 -15.02
N GLU A 259 -11.96 -2.64 -15.30
CA GLU A 259 -13.20 -3.42 -15.13
C GLU A 259 -13.73 -3.35 -13.69
N SER A 260 -12.83 -3.49 -12.72
CA SER A 260 -13.21 -3.47 -11.31
C SER A 260 -13.64 -2.07 -10.87
N ALA A 261 -12.95 -1.03 -11.35
CA ALA A 261 -13.34 0.35 -11.10
C ALA A 261 -14.73 0.65 -11.69
N ASP A 262 -15.02 0.18 -12.91
CA ASP A 262 -16.34 0.33 -13.53
C ASP A 262 -17.44 -0.34 -12.71
N GLN A 263 -17.19 -1.55 -12.17
CA GLN A 263 -18.17 -2.19 -11.29
C GLN A 263 -18.38 -1.42 -9.98
N VAL A 264 -17.31 -0.90 -9.37
CA VAL A 264 -17.44 -0.07 -8.15
C VAL A 264 -18.27 1.17 -8.45
N VAL A 265 -17.99 1.88 -9.55
CA VAL A 265 -18.74 3.10 -9.94
C VAL A 265 -20.20 2.77 -10.29
N LYS A 266 -20.47 1.62 -10.91
CA LYS A 266 -21.84 1.17 -11.18
C LYS A 266 -22.63 0.92 -9.89
N LEU A 267 -22.00 0.29 -8.89
CA LEU A 267 -22.62 -0.02 -7.60
C LEU A 267 -22.72 1.21 -6.68
N LYS A 268 -21.74 2.11 -6.76
CA LYS A 268 -21.63 3.34 -5.99
C LYS A 268 -21.31 4.51 -6.91
N PRO A 269 -22.30 5.10 -7.59
CA PRO A 269 -22.09 6.27 -8.43
C PRO A 269 -21.44 7.40 -7.63
N GLY A 270 -20.33 7.93 -8.12
CA GLY A 270 -19.58 9.00 -7.45
C GLY A 270 -18.47 8.51 -6.49
N ASP A 271 -18.19 7.21 -6.42
CA ASP A 271 -17.08 6.65 -5.65
C ASP A 271 -15.73 7.28 -6.04
N ALA A 272 -15.20 8.12 -5.15
CA ALA A 272 -14.04 8.96 -5.44
C ALA A 272 -12.76 8.14 -5.69
N GLN A 273 -12.58 7.01 -4.99
CA GLN A 273 -11.41 6.15 -5.18
C GLN A 273 -11.46 5.48 -6.56
N ALA A 274 -12.57 4.84 -6.89
CA ALA A 274 -12.72 4.12 -8.16
C ALA A 274 -12.62 5.06 -9.36
N LEU A 275 -13.28 6.23 -9.30
CA LEU A 275 -13.19 7.23 -10.35
C LEU A 275 -11.77 7.79 -10.49
N THR A 276 -11.07 8.05 -9.38
CA THR A 276 -9.68 8.53 -9.42
C THR A 276 -8.76 7.51 -10.07
N LEU A 277 -8.78 6.25 -9.60
CA LEU A 277 -7.91 5.22 -10.18
C LEU A 277 -8.25 4.95 -11.64
N LYS A 278 -9.54 4.87 -12.01
CA LYS A 278 -9.96 4.77 -13.41
C LYS A 278 -9.39 5.91 -14.26
N ALA A 279 -9.53 7.17 -13.81
CA ALA A 279 -8.99 8.33 -14.52
C ALA A 279 -7.46 8.20 -14.72
N LEU A 280 -6.72 7.92 -13.65
CA LEU A 280 -5.25 7.83 -13.69
C LEU A 280 -4.77 6.74 -14.64
N TYR A 281 -5.36 5.54 -14.58
CA TYR A 281 -4.97 4.42 -15.45
C TYR A 281 -5.43 4.64 -16.91
N CYS A 282 -6.61 5.20 -17.16
CA CYS A 282 -7.02 5.59 -18.50
C CYS A 282 -6.05 6.62 -19.11
N ARG A 283 -5.66 7.65 -18.34
CA ARG A 283 -4.67 8.65 -18.79
C ARG A 283 -3.30 8.03 -19.05
N SER A 284 -2.83 7.16 -18.16
CA SER A 284 -1.49 6.55 -18.29
C SER A 284 -1.40 5.60 -19.47
N LEU A 285 -2.46 4.84 -19.73
CA LEU A 285 -2.57 3.85 -20.81
C LEU A 285 -3.01 4.46 -22.14
N LYS A 286 -3.39 5.75 -22.16
CA LYS A 286 -4.01 6.43 -23.30
C LYS A 286 -5.28 5.73 -23.79
N ARG A 287 -6.11 5.29 -22.84
CA ARG A 287 -7.43 4.69 -23.08
C ARG A 287 -8.54 5.71 -22.82
N ASP A 288 -9.70 5.46 -23.41
CA ASP A 288 -10.90 6.24 -23.14
C ASP A 288 -11.35 6.12 -21.67
N GLY A 289 -12.17 7.05 -21.21
CA GLY A 289 -12.71 7.05 -19.84
C GLY A 289 -12.03 8.03 -18.87
N PHE A 290 -10.91 8.66 -19.24
CA PHE A 290 -10.30 9.71 -18.41
C PHE A 290 -11.25 10.91 -18.22
N ALA A 291 -11.74 11.49 -19.31
CA ALA A 291 -12.59 12.68 -19.27
C ALA A 291 -13.90 12.42 -18.52
N GLU A 292 -14.56 11.30 -18.79
CA GLU A 292 -15.78 10.86 -18.11
C GLU A 292 -15.55 10.70 -16.60
N SER A 293 -14.46 10.04 -16.19
CA SER A 293 -14.14 9.83 -14.78
C SER A 293 -13.84 11.15 -14.06
N MET A 294 -13.15 12.08 -14.73
CA MET A 294 -12.88 13.41 -14.19
C MET A 294 -14.16 14.27 -14.09
N GLU A 295 -15.06 14.19 -15.07
CA GLU A 295 -16.36 14.87 -15.01
C GLU A 295 -17.24 14.32 -13.87
N ALA A 296 -17.28 13.00 -13.71
CA ALA A 296 -17.97 12.35 -12.60
C ALA A 296 -17.37 12.77 -11.24
N LEU A 297 -16.03 12.83 -11.11
CA LEU A 297 -15.37 13.36 -9.91
C LEU A 297 -15.70 14.82 -9.66
N ALA A 298 -15.74 15.65 -10.70
CA ALA A 298 -16.10 17.06 -10.56
C ALA A 298 -17.53 17.22 -10.02
N GLY A 299 -18.44 16.32 -10.40
CA GLY A 299 -19.81 16.29 -9.89
C GLY A 299 -19.95 15.73 -8.47
N SER A 300 -19.25 14.65 -8.13
CA SER A 300 -19.42 13.95 -6.85
C SER A 300 -18.46 14.42 -5.74
N ALA A 301 -17.23 14.80 -6.09
CA ALA A 301 -16.17 15.18 -5.15
C ALA A 301 -15.27 16.30 -5.72
N PRO A 302 -15.75 17.55 -5.79
CA PRO A 302 -15.02 18.66 -6.42
C PRO A 302 -13.62 18.94 -5.84
N SER A 303 -13.44 18.76 -4.53
CA SER A 303 -12.14 18.94 -3.86
C SER A 303 -11.12 17.87 -4.29
N VAL A 304 -11.57 16.63 -4.43
CA VAL A 304 -10.78 15.50 -4.93
C VAL A 304 -10.45 15.73 -6.40
N HIS A 305 -11.42 16.14 -7.22
CA HIS A 305 -11.22 16.47 -8.64
C HIS A 305 -10.05 17.45 -8.84
N GLU A 306 -10.02 18.57 -8.11
CA GLU A 306 -8.94 19.55 -8.24
C GLU A 306 -7.57 18.99 -7.84
N LYS A 307 -7.51 18.14 -6.81
CA LYS A 307 -6.28 17.47 -6.39
C LYS A 307 -5.79 16.47 -7.44
N VAL A 308 -6.70 15.67 -8.01
CA VAL A 308 -6.40 14.70 -9.08
C VAL A 308 -5.94 15.43 -10.35
N LYS A 309 -6.57 16.55 -10.71
CA LYS A 309 -6.15 17.39 -11.84
C LYS A 309 -4.71 17.87 -11.67
N ARG A 310 -4.35 18.44 -10.52
CA ARG A 310 -2.97 18.87 -10.22
C ARG A 310 -1.97 17.71 -10.22
N LEU A 311 -2.42 16.51 -9.86
CA LEU A 311 -1.62 15.28 -9.97
C LEU A 311 -1.33 14.94 -11.43
N VAL A 312 -2.36 14.89 -12.26
CA VAL A 312 -2.22 14.59 -13.68
C VAL A 312 -1.31 15.62 -14.35
N ASP A 313 -1.53 16.91 -14.13
CA ASP A 313 -0.69 17.98 -14.67
C ASP A 313 0.78 17.83 -14.26
N GLY A 314 1.04 17.50 -12.99
CA GLY A 314 2.39 17.30 -12.46
C GLY A 314 3.10 16.08 -13.04
N VAL A 315 2.39 14.98 -13.28
CA VAL A 315 2.95 13.79 -13.93
C VAL A 315 3.16 14.03 -15.43
N ASP A 316 2.19 14.65 -16.10
CA ASP A 316 2.23 14.93 -17.54
C ASP A 316 3.37 15.89 -17.89
N LYS A 317 3.67 16.89 -17.05
CA LYS A 317 4.85 17.76 -17.17
C LYS A 317 6.13 16.97 -17.50
N TYR A 318 6.35 15.82 -16.85
CA TYR A 318 7.55 15.00 -17.07
C TYR A 318 7.41 14.04 -18.24
N TRP A 319 6.22 13.46 -18.45
CA TRP A 319 6.00 12.46 -19.50
C TRP A 319 5.77 13.06 -20.89
N GLU A 320 5.38 14.32 -20.97
CA GLU A 320 5.22 15.09 -22.21
C GLU A 320 6.43 16.00 -22.49
N GLY A 321 7.30 16.21 -21.49
CA GLY A 321 8.56 16.93 -21.62
C GLY A 321 9.69 16.10 -22.23
N GLU A 322 10.81 16.77 -22.55
CA GLU A 322 12.02 16.11 -23.04
C GLU A 322 12.97 15.76 -21.89
N LEU A 323 13.45 14.51 -21.89
CA LEU A 323 14.50 14.06 -20.97
C LEU A 323 15.86 14.58 -21.41
N SER A 324 16.59 15.21 -20.48
CA SER A 324 17.96 15.66 -20.72
C SER A 324 18.98 14.61 -20.29
N PHE A 325 20.03 14.41 -21.10
CA PHE A 325 21.25 13.72 -20.70
C PHE A 325 22.37 14.69 -20.28
N ALA A 326 22.18 15.98 -20.53
CA ALA A 326 23.18 17.00 -20.24
C ALA A 326 23.04 17.45 -18.78
N VAL A 327 24.17 17.46 -18.07
CA VAL A 327 24.27 18.16 -16.78
C VAL A 327 24.25 19.66 -17.08
N PRO A 328 23.23 20.42 -16.64
CA PRO A 328 23.16 21.85 -16.93
C PRO A 328 24.25 22.59 -16.15
N PRO A 329 24.96 23.57 -16.76
CA PRO A 329 25.97 24.36 -16.08
C PRO A 329 25.37 25.51 -15.27
N GLY A 330 26.14 26.06 -14.32
CA GLY A 330 25.81 27.30 -13.62
C GLY A 330 24.66 27.22 -12.60
N LEU A 331 24.34 26.02 -12.09
CA LEU A 331 23.37 25.88 -11.01
C LEU A 331 24.00 26.26 -9.66
N GLU A 332 23.29 27.05 -8.86
CA GLU A 332 23.67 27.43 -7.50
C GLU A 332 22.69 26.84 -6.47
N GLY A 333 23.12 26.75 -5.21
CA GLY A 333 22.26 26.31 -4.09
C GLY A 333 21.72 24.89 -4.24
N MET A 334 22.49 24.01 -4.91
CA MET A 334 22.00 22.71 -5.36
C MET A 334 22.71 21.52 -4.70
N ALA A 335 22.08 20.35 -4.78
CA ALA A 335 22.69 19.06 -4.47
C ALA A 335 22.47 18.05 -5.61
N ILE A 336 23.27 16.99 -5.64
CA ILE A 336 23.08 15.87 -6.58
C ILE A 336 22.37 14.74 -5.85
N ILE A 337 21.29 14.19 -6.41
CA ILE A 337 20.63 12.98 -5.93
C ILE A 337 20.82 11.89 -6.98
N ALA A 338 21.45 10.78 -6.61
CA ALA A 338 21.61 9.61 -7.46
C ALA A 338 20.82 8.44 -6.87
N LEU A 339 19.89 7.89 -7.66
CA LEU A 339 19.08 6.74 -7.23
C LEU A 339 19.80 5.42 -7.43
N GLY A 340 19.69 4.55 -6.43
CA GLY A 340 20.18 3.19 -6.47
C GLY A 340 19.40 2.29 -7.42
N SER A 341 20.07 1.21 -7.79
CA SER A 341 19.46 0.02 -8.37
C SER A 341 20.30 -1.19 -7.96
N PRO A 342 19.75 -2.41 -7.97
CA PRO A 342 20.39 -3.56 -7.33
C PRO A 342 21.87 -3.74 -7.67
N ALA A 343 22.70 -3.88 -6.65
CA ALA A 343 24.09 -4.30 -6.74
C ALA A 343 24.23 -5.79 -6.38
N ASP A 344 25.32 -6.42 -6.78
CA ASP A 344 25.65 -7.77 -6.32
C ASP A 344 26.00 -7.80 -4.82
N ASP A 345 25.98 -8.98 -4.20
CA ASP A 345 26.22 -9.15 -2.75
C ASP A 345 27.58 -8.62 -2.28
N ASP A 346 28.59 -8.62 -3.16
CA ASP A 346 29.92 -8.08 -2.89
C ASP A 346 30.00 -6.54 -3.04
N GLY A 347 28.89 -5.90 -3.43
CA GLY A 347 28.81 -4.47 -3.71
C GLY A 347 29.28 -4.07 -5.10
N THR A 348 29.45 -5.01 -6.03
CA THR A 348 29.72 -4.72 -7.44
C THR A 348 28.47 -4.11 -8.09
N PRO A 349 28.55 -2.90 -8.70
CA PRO A 349 27.42 -2.32 -9.40
C PRO A 349 27.02 -3.14 -10.64
N ARG A 350 25.74 -3.50 -10.74
CA ARG A 350 25.19 -4.16 -11.93
C ARG A 350 25.11 -3.21 -13.13
N PRO A 351 24.97 -3.71 -14.37
CA PRO A 351 24.86 -2.87 -15.58
C PRO A 351 23.81 -1.76 -15.46
N ARG A 352 22.67 -2.05 -14.81
CA ARG A 352 21.60 -1.08 -14.54
C ARG A 352 22.08 0.14 -13.74
N LEU A 353 22.95 -0.05 -12.75
CA LEU A 353 23.44 1.02 -11.87
C LEU A 353 24.54 1.86 -12.55
N MET A 354 25.22 1.30 -13.55
CA MET A 354 26.39 1.93 -14.17
C MET A 354 26.05 3.23 -14.90
N GLY A 355 24.90 3.32 -15.55
CA GLY A 355 24.45 4.55 -16.21
C GLY A 355 24.33 5.72 -15.23
N THR A 356 23.66 5.48 -14.10
CA THR A 356 23.53 6.44 -13.00
C THR A 356 24.89 6.83 -12.42
N LEU A 357 25.77 5.86 -12.14
CA LEU A 357 27.09 6.12 -11.55
C LEU A 357 28.00 6.96 -12.44
N LYS A 358 28.05 6.65 -13.74
CA LYS A 358 28.83 7.43 -14.71
C LYS A 358 28.30 8.85 -14.84
N LYS A 359 26.97 9.02 -14.91
CA LYS A 359 26.36 10.36 -14.99
C LYS A 359 26.55 11.16 -13.69
N THR A 360 26.53 10.49 -12.55
CA THR A 360 26.85 11.11 -11.25
C THR A 360 28.31 11.57 -11.20
N LEU A 361 29.25 10.74 -11.68
CA LEU A 361 30.66 11.13 -11.81
C LEU A 361 30.83 12.39 -12.68
N GLU A 362 30.19 12.42 -13.85
CA GLU A 362 30.18 13.61 -14.72
C GLU A 362 29.63 14.85 -14.00
N ALA A 363 28.49 14.72 -13.31
CA ALA A 363 27.91 15.83 -12.56
C ALA A 363 28.85 16.33 -11.43
N THR A 364 29.53 15.42 -10.73
CA THR A 364 30.50 15.81 -9.68
C THR A 364 31.76 16.48 -10.22
N GLN A 365 32.15 16.20 -11.47
CA GLN A 365 33.26 16.91 -12.12
C GLN A 365 32.88 18.35 -12.46
N MET A 366 31.62 18.58 -12.83
CA MET A 366 31.09 19.92 -13.07
C MET A 366 30.83 20.69 -11.77
N TYR A 367 30.45 19.97 -10.71
CA TYR A 367 30.10 20.53 -9.41
C TYR A 367 30.89 19.85 -8.28
N PRO A 368 32.17 20.20 -8.08
CA PRO A 368 33.05 19.52 -7.13
C PRO A 368 32.72 19.78 -5.65
N ASP A 369 32.01 20.87 -5.35
CA ASP A 369 31.80 21.35 -3.97
C ASP A 369 30.37 21.06 -3.44
N VAL A 370 29.50 20.42 -4.22
CA VAL A 370 28.12 20.12 -3.81
C VAL A 370 28.01 18.77 -3.10
N ASP A 371 27.03 18.65 -2.20
CA ASP A 371 26.68 17.37 -1.58
C ASP A 371 26.09 16.40 -2.61
N VAL A 372 26.47 15.11 -2.49
CA VAL A 372 25.95 14.02 -3.32
C VAL A 372 25.18 13.05 -2.43
N PHE A 373 23.89 12.94 -2.65
CA PHE A 373 23.01 11.96 -2.02
C PHE A 373 22.93 10.71 -2.87
N VAL A 374 23.27 9.56 -2.29
CA VAL A 374 23.06 8.24 -2.90
C VAL A 374 22.05 7.49 -2.05
N THR A 375 21.02 6.93 -2.69
CA THR A 375 19.88 6.31 -1.98
C THR A 375 19.59 4.90 -2.45
N GLY A 376 19.33 4.00 -1.50
CA GLY A 376 18.89 2.64 -1.76
C GLY A 376 19.32 1.66 -0.66
N ALA A 377 18.34 0.93 -0.10
CA ALA A 377 18.55 -0.11 0.90
C ALA A 377 19.01 -1.45 0.28
N ALA A 378 19.30 -2.42 1.15
CA ALA A 378 19.58 -3.81 0.79
C ALA A 378 18.28 -4.56 0.44
N VAL A 379 17.67 -4.25 -0.70
CA VAL A 379 16.35 -4.80 -1.08
C VAL A 379 16.44 -6.19 -1.70
N SER A 380 17.51 -6.47 -2.45
CA SER A 380 17.70 -7.74 -3.18
C SER A 380 19.05 -8.41 -2.98
N SER A 381 19.93 -7.80 -2.18
CA SER A 381 21.29 -8.30 -1.91
C SER A 381 21.66 -7.98 -0.46
N ASN A 382 22.74 -8.60 0.04
CA ASN A 382 23.23 -8.34 1.39
C ASN A 382 23.95 -6.98 1.55
N CYS A 383 24.08 -6.20 0.47
CA CYS A 383 24.78 -4.92 0.44
C CYS A 383 23.82 -3.80 0.00
N PRO A 384 23.54 -2.79 0.86
CA PRO A 384 22.76 -1.63 0.46
C PRO A 384 23.36 -0.93 -0.77
N GLU A 385 22.51 -0.58 -1.72
CA GLU A 385 22.90 0.04 -3.00
C GLU A 385 23.71 1.32 -2.78
N ALA A 386 23.31 2.13 -1.79
CA ALA A 386 24.02 3.36 -1.43
C ALA A 386 25.50 3.12 -1.02
N ILE A 387 25.81 1.98 -0.38
CA ILE A 387 27.19 1.60 -0.03
C ILE A 387 27.99 1.28 -1.30
N ALA A 388 27.42 0.48 -2.20
CA ALA A 388 28.04 0.14 -3.48
C ALA A 388 28.33 1.40 -4.31
N MET A 389 27.36 2.32 -4.37
CA MET A 389 27.49 3.58 -5.09
C MET A 389 28.60 4.47 -4.53
N LYS A 390 28.62 4.69 -3.20
CA LYS A 390 29.66 5.48 -2.55
C LYS A 390 31.05 4.93 -2.81
N ARG A 391 31.24 3.61 -2.66
CA ARG A 391 32.52 2.94 -2.92
C ARG A 391 32.97 3.14 -4.37
N TRP A 392 32.07 2.93 -5.33
CA TRP A 392 32.39 3.08 -6.73
C TRP A 392 32.77 4.54 -7.08
N LEU A 393 31.99 5.52 -6.62
CA LEU A 393 32.25 6.95 -6.87
C LEU A 393 33.60 7.38 -6.28
N GLN A 394 33.89 7.03 -5.03
CA GLN A 394 35.17 7.34 -4.39
C GLN A 394 36.35 6.69 -5.12
N LYS A 395 36.21 5.42 -5.53
CA LYS A 395 37.25 4.72 -6.31
C LYS A 395 37.52 5.40 -7.66
N ASN A 396 36.52 6.07 -8.24
CA ASN A 396 36.64 6.80 -9.50
C ASN A 396 36.95 8.29 -9.31
N GLY A 397 37.41 8.70 -8.12
CA GLY A 397 37.98 10.03 -7.88
C GLY A 397 36.99 11.11 -7.45
N VAL A 398 35.74 10.76 -7.13
CA VAL A 398 34.76 11.71 -6.56
C VAL A 398 35.21 12.09 -5.15
N LYS A 399 35.38 13.41 -4.92
CA LYS A 399 35.79 13.99 -3.64
C LYS A 399 34.68 14.71 -2.89
N ASN A 400 33.52 14.88 -3.53
CA ASN A 400 32.32 15.45 -2.91
C ASN A 400 31.97 14.75 -1.60
N ASN A 401 31.25 15.45 -0.73
CA ASN A 401 30.64 14.83 0.43
C ASN A 401 29.49 13.91 -0.01
N ILE A 402 29.73 12.60 0.02
CA ILE A 402 28.73 11.58 -0.35
C ILE A 402 27.94 11.15 0.89
N VAL A 403 26.68 11.60 0.95
CA VAL A 403 25.66 11.26 1.95
C VAL A 403 24.89 10.03 1.49
N MET A 404 24.77 9.01 2.35
CA MET A 404 24.05 7.78 2.05
C MET A 404 22.70 7.74 2.74
N GLU A 405 21.65 7.41 1.99
CA GLU A 405 20.33 7.03 2.47
C GLU A 405 20.16 5.51 2.23
N MET A 406 19.82 4.75 3.28
CA MET A 406 19.81 3.27 3.27
C MET A 406 18.52 2.66 3.82
N LYS A 407 17.50 3.46 4.11
CA LYS A 407 16.24 3.02 4.70
C LYS A 407 15.14 2.83 3.65
N ALA A 408 15.26 3.47 2.49
CA ALA A 408 14.26 3.37 1.43
C ALA A 408 14.18 1.95 0.84
N MET A 409 12.99 1.36 0.91
CA MET A 409 12.67 0.06 0.30
C MET A 409 11.96 0.20 -1.06
N ASP A 410 11.55 1.42 -1.42
CA ASP A 410 10.89 1.76 -2.66
C ASP A 410 11.26 3.19 -3.11
N THR A 411 10.77 3.58 -4.30
CA THR A 411 11.08 4.88 -4.90
C THR A 411 10.50 6.06 -4.10
N VAL A 412 9.38 5.88 -3.39
CA VAL A 412 8.77 6.94 -2.55
C VAL A 412 9.67 7.21 -1.35
N GLY A 413 10.08 6.13 -0.66
CA GLY A 413 10.95 6.18 0.50
C GLY A 413 12.27 6.91 0.24
N ASN A 414 12.84 6.79 -0.96
CA ASN A 414 14.07 7.50 -1.33
C ASN A 414 13.95 9.00 -1.06
N TYR A 415 12.82 9.61 -1.45
CA TYR A 415 12.61 11.04 -1.30
C TYR A 415 12.14 11.41 0.10
N GLU A 416 11.30 10.58 0.74
CA GLU A 416 10.85 10.77 2.13
C GLU A 416 12.03 10.88 3.11
N TYR A 417 13.05 10.02 2.94
CA TYR A 417 14.23 10.04 3.80
C TYR A 417 15.25 11.14 3.43
N ILE A 418 15.29 11.56 2.16
CA ILE A 418 16.19 12.64 1.71
C ILE A 418 15.62 14.04 2.02
N ALA A 419 14.31 14.25 1.94
CA ALA A 419 13.65 15.54 2.15
C ALA A 419 14.12 16.28 3.42
N PRO A 420 14.14 15.67 4.63
CA PRO A 420 14.63 16.34 5.82
C PRO A 420 16.12 16.70 5.75
N MET A 421 16.92 15.91 5.03
CA MET A 421 18.36 16.17 4.85
C MET A 421 18.62 17.36 3.92
N LEU A 422 17.82 17.53 2.88
CA LEU A 422 17.85 18.69 1.98
C LEU A 422 17.43 19.96 2.72
N LYS A 423 16.34 19.87 3.49
CA LYS A 423 15.81 20.99 4.29
C LYS A 423 16.86 21.52 5.28
N ALA A 424 17.52 20.63 6.01
CA ALA A 424 18.56 21.00 6.98
C ALA A 424 19.78 21.69 6.34
N ARG A 425 20.01 21.47 5.04
CA ARG A 425 21.12 22.05 4.28
C ARG A 425 20.73 23.28 3.46
N GLY A 426 19.46 23.67 3.48
CA GLY A 426 18.97 24.80 2.68
C GLY A 426 19.14 24.59 1.18
N VAL A 427 19.06 23.33 0.71
CA VAL A 427 19.12 23.03 -0.73
C VAL A 427 17.85 23.56 -1.40
N GLY A 428 18.01 24.37 -2.45
CA GLY A 428 16.90 24.92 -3.23
C GLY A 428 16.69 24.25 -4.59
N LYS A 429 17.68 23.47 -5.05
CA LYS A 429 17.62 22.73 -6.32
C LYS A 429 18.29 21.37 -6.20
N VAL A 430 17.83 20.38 -6.94
CA VAL A 430 18.51 19.08 -7.02
C VAL A 430 18.71 18.65 -8.47
N ILE A 431 19.91 18.17 -8.77
CA ILE A 431 20.14 17.37 -9.98
C ILE A 431 19.77 15.93 -9.64
N LEU A 432 18.65 15.46 -10.17
CA LEU A 432 18.18 14.09 -9.97
C LEU A 432 18.70 13.19 -11.10
N ILE A 433 19.51 12.20 -10.74
CA ILE A 433 20.17 11.28 -11.65
C ILE A 433 19.67 9.86 -11.42
N THR A 434 19.14 9.25 -12.48
CA THR A 434 18.80 7.82 -12.52
C THR A 434 18.82 7.30 -13.96
N ALA A 435 18.56 6.02 -14.17
CA ALA A 435 18.46 5.42 -15.50
C ALA A 435 17.37 6.11 -16.34
N TYR A 436 17.63 6.29 -17.63
CA TYR A 436 16.73 6.98 -18.58
C TYR A 436 15.25 6.60 -18.43
N TYR A 437 14.93 5.30 -18.40
CA TYR A 437 13.54 4.86 -18.32
C TYR A 437 12.84 5.19 -17.00
N HIS A 438 13.60 5.42 -15.94
CA HIS A 438 13.08 5.66 -14.59
C HIS A 438 12.98 7.15 -14.25
N LEU A 439 13.57 8.02 -15.08
CA LEU A 439 13.74 9.43 -14.74
C LEU A 439 12.42 10.19 -14.65
N ASN A 440 11.49 10.01 -15.59
CA ASN A 440 10.19 10.71 -15.56
C ASN A 440 9.40 10.40 -14.28
N ARG A 441 9.29 9.11 -13.94
CA ARG A 441 8.64 8.65 -12.70
C ARG A 441 9.32 9.23 -11.48
N SER A 442 10.65 9.16 -11.46
CA SER A 442 11.47 9.63 -10.36
C SER A 442 11.31 11.12 -10.11
N SER A 443 11.35 11.94 -11.15
CA SER A 443 11.20 13.39 -11.05
C SER A 443 9.80 13.80 -10.57
N GLY A 444 8.74 13.18 -11.12
CA GLY A 444 7.37 13.44 -10.68
C GLY A 444 7.15 13.07 -9.21
N LEU A 445 7.77 11.98 -8.76
CA LEU A 445 7.69 11.55 -7.37
C LEU A 445 8.49 12.44 -6.42
N ALA A 446 9.67 12.89 -6.84
CA ALA A 446 10.46 13.86 -6.09
C ALA A 446 9.68 15.17 -5.88
N ASP A 447 9.10 15.73 -6.94
CA ASP A 447 8.24 16.92 -6.86
C ASP A 447 7.09 16.71 -5.87
N ALA A 448 6.39 15.58 -5.97
CA ALA A 448 5.24 15.28 -5.11
C ALA A 448 5.61 15.17 -3.62
N VAL A 449 6.73 14.50 -3.31
CA VAL A 449 7.21 14.36 -1.93
C VAL A 449 7.78 15.68 -1.42
N PHE A 450 8.51 16.44 -2.22
CA PHE A 450 9.03 17.74 -1.76
C PHE A 450 7.89 18.74 -1.51
N GLU A 451 6.85 18.73 -2.35
CA GLU A 451 5.64 19.54 -2.12
C GLU A 451 4.92 19.14 -0.82
N SER A 452 4.76 17.84 -0.53
CA SER A 452 4.10 17.38 0.71
C SER A 452 4.88 17.73 1.98
N HIS A 453 6.20 17.90 1.88
CA HIS A 453 7.08 18.35 2.98
C HIS A 453 7.27 19.87 3.06
N GLU A 454 6.50 20.64 2.26
CA GLU A 454 6.64 22.09 2.12
C GLU A 454 8.09 22.50 1.83
N LEU A 455 8.78 21.71 1.01
CA LEU A 455 10.17 21.86 0.67
C LEU A 455 10.28 22.51 -0.72
N PRO A 456 10.65 23.79 -0.84
CA PRO A 456 10.74 24.48 -2.12
C PRO A 456 12.03 24.11 -2.86
N VAL A 457 12.12 22.85 -3.30
CA VAL A 457 13.25 22.30 -4.06
C VAL A 457 12.84 22.10 -5.51
N GLU A 458 13.57 22.73 -6.43
CA GLU A 458 13.41 22.50 -7.87
C GLU A 458 14.11 21.19 -8.29
N VAL A 459 13.38 20.29 -8.96
CA VAL A 459 13.93 19.04 -9.50
C VAL A 459 14.40 19.22 -10.94
N VAL A 460 15.69 18.99 -11.17
CA VAL A 460 16.33 19.01 -12.49
C VAL A 460 16.75 17.58 -12.85
N GLY A 461 15.95 16.90 -13.66
CA GLY A 461 16.21 15.51 -14.06
C GLY A 461 17.33 15.39 -15.11
N VAL A 462 18.31 14.53 -14.86
CA VAL A 462 19.40 14.21 -15.79
C VAL A 462 19.54 12.70 -15.95
N ALA A 463 19.37 12.21 -17.17
CA ALA A 463 19.34 10.79 -17.48
C ALA A 463 20.75 10.18 -17.51
N GLY A 464 20.90 9.08 -16.79
CA GLY A 464 21.95 8.10 -17.02
C GLY A 464 21.58 7.17 -18.18
N GLU A 465 22.58 6.58 -18.82
CA GLU A 465 22.37 5.58 -19.87
C GLU A 465 21.54 4.38 -19.37
N SER A 466 20.68 3.85 -20.24
CA SER A 466 19.87 2.66 -19.96
C SER A 466 20.61 1.38 -20.34
N ASP A 467 20.49 0.35 -19.51
CA ASP A 467 20.88 -1.03 -19.82
C ASP A 467 19.91 -1.71 -20.81
N LEU A 468 18.68 -1.20 -20.92
CA LEU A 468 17.64 -1.69 -21.83
C LEU A 468 17.66 -0.95 -23.16
N LYS A 469 17.31 -1.66 -24.26
CA LYS A 469 17.25 -1.13 -25.63
C LYS A 469 16.07 -1.73 -26.41
N GLY A 470 15.69 -1.10 -27.52
CA GLY A 470 14.65 -1.57 -28.44
C GLY A 470 13.30 -1.81 -27.76
N GLU A 471 12.60 -2.86 -28.17
CA GLU A 471 11.25 -3.19 -27.66
C GLU A 471 11.20 -3.39 -26.14
N VAL A 472 12.28 -3.87 -25.52
CA VAL A 472 12.33 -4.09 -24.06
C VAL A 472 12.31 -2.75 -23.32
N LEU A 473 13.04 -1.75 -23.85
CA LEU A 473 13.01 -0.40 -23.32
C LEU A 473 11.62 0.23 -23.51
N GLU A 474 11.02 0.11 -24.69
CA GLU A 474 9.68 0.63 -24.96
C GLU A 474 8.64 0.06 -24.00
N LYS A 475 8.61 -1.27 -23.83
CA LYS A 475 7.73 -1.93 -22.84
C LYS A 475 7.98 -1.42 -21.42
N ARG A 476 9.25 -1.22 -21.04
CA ARG A 476 9.59 -0.65 -19.72
C ARG A 476 9.07 0.78 -19.57
N MET A 477 9.17 1.62 -20.60
CA MET A 477 8.63 3.00 -20.57
C MET A 477 7.13 3.01 -20.31
N HIS A 478 6.37 2.08 -20.90
CA HIS A 478 4.93 1.96 -20.64
C HIS A 478 4.62 1.63 -19.18
N VAL A 479 5.38 0.69 -18.58
CA VAL A 479 5.24 0.34 -17.15
C VAL A 479 5.60 1.54 -16.27
N GLU A 480 6.71 2.23 -16.55
CA GLU A 480 7.14 3.40 -15.78
C GLU A 480 6.11 4.54 -15.85
N ARG A 481 5.43 4.71 -16.99
CA ARG A 481 4.34 5.69 -17.12
C ARG A 481 3.19 5.36 -16.20
N CYS A 482 2.68 4.14 -16.22
CA CYS A 482 1.57 3.73 -15.34
C CYS A 482 1.96 3.82 -13.86
N ALA A 483 3.16 3.36 -13.52
CA ALA A 483 3.69 3.45 -12.17
C ALA A 483 3.86 4.92 -11.69
N SER A 484 4.10 5.87 -12.59
CA SER A 484 4.22 7.30 -12.24
C SER A 484 2.93 7.85 -11.64
N TYR A 485 1.78 7.65 -12.31
CA TYR A 485 0.51 8.13 -11.78
C TYR A 485 0.14 7.42 -10.48
N ARG A 486 0.37 6.10 -10.39
CA ARG A 486 0.11 5.32 -9.16
C ARG A 486 0.93 5.85 -7.98
N ASP A 487 2.24 5.99 -8.14
CA ASP A 487 3.12 6.29 -7.02
C ASP A 487 3.02 7.76 -6.59
N VAL A 488 2.81 8.68 -7.54
CA VAL A 488 2.50 10.08 -7.22
C VAL A 488 1.15 10.20 -6.51
N ALA A 489 0.14 9.39 -6.89
CA ALA A 489 -1.14 9.35 -6.18
C ALA A 489 -0.98 8.87 -4.73
N ARG A 490 -0.16 7.85 -4.51
CA ARG A 490 0.19 7.38 -3.17
C ARG A 490 0.91 8.44 -2.35
N ALA A 491 1.88 9.15 -2.93
CA ALA A 491 2.61 10.23 -2.25
C ALA A 491 1.72 11.43 -1.90
N ARG A 492 0.63 11.63 -2.63
CA ARG A 492 -0.34 12.73 -2.41
C ARG A 492 -1.58 12.32 -1.62
N HIS A 493 -1.63 11.10 -1.09
CA HIS A 493 -2.82 10.58 -0.40
C HIS A 493 -4.08 10.67 -1.29
N LEU A 494 -4.00 10.08 -2.49
CA LEU A 494 -5.08 10.02 -3.48
C LEU A 494 -5.19 8.60 -4.05
N TYR A 495 -5.05 7.57 -3.22
CA TYR A 495 -4.94 6.20 -3.70
C TYR A 495 -5.74 5.18 -2.88
N GLU A 496 -5.57 5.17 -1.56
CA GLU A 496 -6.31 4.27 -0.67
C GLU A 496 -7.70 4.82 -0.35
N ALA A 497 -8.68 3.96 -0.05
CA ALA A 497 -10.05 4.39 0.24
C ALA A 497 -10.11 5.41 1.40
N ALA A 498 -9.32 5.15 2.45
CA ALA A 498 -9.20 6.00 3.63
C ALA A 498 -8.65 7.40 3.30
N ASP A 499 -7.81 7.54 2.26
CA ASP A 499 -7.33 8.84 1.83
C ASP A 499 -8.50 9.73 1.38
N PHE A 500 -9.45 9.15 0.64
CA PHE A 500 -10.63 9.87 0.14
C PHE A 500 -11.63 10.16 1.25
N GLU A 501 -11.81 9.25 2.20
CA GLU A 501 -12.64 9.47 3.38
C GLU A 501 -12.12 10.67 4.19
N ALA A 502 -10.81 10.75 4.41
CA ALA A 502 -10.18 11.89 5.10
C ALA A 502 -10.28 13.21 4.32
N LEU A 503 -10.34 13.18 2.99
CA LEU A 503 -10.48 14.38 2.14
C LEU A 503 -11.93 14.88 2.02
N MET A 504 -12.90 14.05 2.38
CA MET A 504 -14.34 14.34 2.28
C MET A 504 -15.00 14.59 3.65
N ALA A 505 -14.35 14.19 4.74
CA ALA A 505 -14.68 14.60 6.10
C ALA A 505 -14.34 16.08 6.34
#